data_AF-A0A832TAM6-F1
#
_entry.id   AF-A0A832TAM6-F1
#
_cell.length_a   1.000
_cell.length_b   1.000
_cell.length_c   1.000
_cell.angle_alpha   90.00
_cell.angle_beta   90.00
_cell.angle_gamma   90.00
#
_symmetry.space_group_name_H-M   'P 1'
#
loop_
_entity.id
_entity.type
_entity.pdbx_description
1 polymer ?
#
loop_
_entity_poly.entity_id
_entity_poly.type
_entity_poly.pdbx_seq_one_letter_code
_entity_poly.pdbx_strand_id
1 'polypeptide(L)'
;MEIHPIAKLIVNKGISEFDGSMFSEAQRKEIFGQAAEIFFRQGKFEQGIQALEKAGLPLPVNTLKQVADKKMLMGQYQEAYALLAKIGDEKMAEFVRKNFMQ
;
A
#
# COMPACT_ATOMS: atom_id res chain seq x y z
N MET A 1 -8.90 -8.45 -17.75
CA MET A 1 -7.55 -7.86 -17.86
C MET A 1 -6.56 -8.95 -17.50
N GLU A 2 -5.62 -9.26 -18.38
CA GLU A 2 -4.62 -10.30 -18.12
C GLU A 2 -3.56 -9.75 -17.15
N ILE A 3 -3.22 -10.53 -16.11
CA ILE A 3 -2.20 -10.11 -15.13
C ILE A 3 -0.82 -10.33 -15.74
N HIS A 4 -0.04 -9.26 -15.81
CA HIS A 4 1.34 -9.28 -16.29
C HIS A 4 2.19 -10.27 -15.46
N PRO A 5 2.96 -11.18 -16.10
CA PRO A 5 3.74 -12.21 -15.38
C PRO A 5 4.68 -11.62 -14.32
N ILE A 6 5.27 -10.46 -14.61
CA ILE A 6 6.16 -9.75 -13.69
C ILE A 6 5.41 -9.26 -12.43
N ALA A 7 4.15 -8.83 -12.55
CA ALA A 7 3.36 -8.45 -11.38
C ALA A 7 3.20 -9.64 -10.41
N LYS A 8 2.97 -10.85 -10.94
CA LYS A 8 2.94 -12.08 -10.12
C LYS A 8 4.30 -12.38 -9.50
N LEU A 9 5.39 -12.19 -10.25
CA LEU A 9 6.75 -12.41 -9.74
C LEU A 9 7.06 -11.46 -8.57
N ILE A 10 6.71 -10.17 -8.70
CA ILE A 10 6.85 -9.16 -7.64
C ILE A 10 6.08 -9.60 -6.38
N VAL A 11 4.85 -10.07 -6.53
CA VAL A 11 4.03 -10.54 -5.40
C VAL A 11 4.64 -11.75 -4.70
N ASN A 12 5.26 -12.65 -5.47
CA ASN A 12 5.84 -13.88 -4.94
C ASN A 12 7.21 -13.68 -4.27
N LYS A 13 8.06 -12.81 -4.85
CA LYS A 13 9.41 -12.57 -4.34
C LYS A 13 9.51 -11.38 -3.39
N GLY A 14 8.56 -10.45 -3.45
CA GLY A 14 8.60 -9.20 -2.71
C GLY A 14 9.06 -8.04 -3.57
N ILE A 15 8.52 -6.87 -3.28
CA ILE A 15 8.70 -5.67 -4.10
C ILE A 15 10.07 -4.98 -3.92
N SER A 16 10.70 -5.17 -2.76
CA SER A 16 12.01 -4.62 -2.44
C SER A 16 13.09 -5.15 -3.37
N GLU A 17 12.96 -6.39 -3.84
CA GLU A 17 13.95 -7.06 -4.71
C GLU A 17 13.82 -6.70 -6.18
N PHE A 18 12.71 -6.08 -6.59
CA PHE A 18 12.45 -5.83 -8.00
C PHE A 18 12.95 -4.44 -8.44
N ASP A 19 13.93 -4.45 -9.35
CA ASP A 19 14.34 -3.28 -10.12
C ASP A 19 13.52 -3.17 -11.41
N GLY A 20 12.78 -2.05 -11.53
CA GLY A 20 11.97 -1.75 -12.70
C GLY A 20 12.66 -0.86 -13.73
N SER A 21 13.95 -0.55 -13.56
CA SER A 21 14.70 0.40 -14.40
C SER A 21 14.70 0.06 -15.89
N MET A 22 14.62 -1.24 -16.22
CA MET A 22 14.55 -1.72 -17.61
C MET A 22 13.20 -1.50 -18.31
N PHE A 23 12.15 -1.10 -17.58
CA PHE A 23 10.81 -0.87 -18.12
C PHE A 23 10.55 0.62 -18.37
N SER A 24 9.78 0.90 -19.42
CA SER A 24 9.24 2.24 -19.65
C SER A 24 8.31 2.67 -18.50
N GLU A 25 8.06 3.97 -18.35
CA GLU A 25 7.15 4.49 -17.33
C GLU A 25 5.75 3.87 -17.40
N ALA A 26 5.20 3.73 -18.61
CA ALA A 26 3.88 3.11 -18.82
C ALA A 26 3.87 1.65 -18.36
N GLN A 27 4.90 0.87 -18.71
CA GLN A 27 5.03 -0.52 -18.27
C GLN A 27 5.22 -0.62 -16.76
N ARG A 28 6.02 0.26 -16.14
CA ARG A 28 6.17 0.30 -14.68
C ARG A 28 4.83 0.57 -14.00
N LYS A 29 4.08 1.56 -14.48
CA LYS A 29 2.74 1.88 -13.96
C LYS A 29 1.80 0.68 -14.04
N GLU A 30 1.78 -0.01 -15.17
CA GLU A 30 0.97 -1.22 -15.34
C GLU A 30 1.40 -2.35 -14.41
N ILE A 31 2.69 -2.73 -14.43
CA ILE A 31 3.23 -3.87 -13.67
C ILE A 31 3.06 -3.65 -12.17
N PHE A 32 3.50 -2.49 -11.66
CA PHE A 32 3.42 -2.19 -10.24
C PHE A 32 1.98 -1.89 -9.80
N GLY A 33 1.14 -1.29 -10.66
CA GLY A 33 -0.28 -1.11 -10.39
C GLY A 33 -1.00 -2.45 -10.23
N GLN A 34 -0.76 -3.40 -11.12
CA GLN A 34 -1.31 -4.76 -10.99
C GLN A 34 -0.76 -5.49 -9.77
N ALA A 35 0.53 -5.34 -9.45
CA ALA A 35 1.10 -5.90 -8.22
C ALA A 35 0.42 -5.30 -6.97
N ALA A 36 0.16 -4.00 -6.96
CA ALA A 36 -0.54 -3.31 -5.88
C ALA A 36 -1.95 -3.87 -5.67
N GLU A 37 -2.71 -4.05 -6.76
CA GLU A 37 -4.04 -4.66 -6.68
C GLU A 37 -4.01 -6.06 -6.08
N ILE A 38 -3.04 -6.88 -6.48
CA ILE A 38 -2.90 -8.24 -5.94
C ILE A 38 -2.57 -8.18 -4.44
N PHE A 39 -1.64 -7.31 -4.03
CA PHE A 39 -1.30 -7.13 -2.62
C PHE A 39 -2.50 -6.67 -1.79
N PHE A 40 -3.30 -5.72 -2.28
CA PHE A 40 -4.51 -5.27 -1.58
C PHE A 40 -5.56 -6.37 -1.46
N ARG A 41 -5.76 -7.20 -2.50
CA ARG A 41 -6.66 -8.37 -2.41
C ARG A 41 -6.17 -9.41 -1.40
N GLN A 42 -4.87 -9.52 -1.20
CA GLN A 42 -4.26 -10.38 -0.17
C GLN A 42 -4.23 -9.73 1.23
N GLY A 43 -4.71 -8.49 1.39
CA GLY A 43 -4.63 -7.73 2.63
C GLY A 43 -3.23 -7.23 3.00
N LYS A 44 -2.25 -7.35 2.08
CA LYS A 44 -0.87 -6.90 2.27
C LYS A 44 -0.72 -5.42 1.89
N PHE A 45 -1.39 -4.55 2.65
CA PHE A 45 -1.55 -3.13 2.30
C PHE A 45 -0.22 -2.37 2.19
N GLU A 46 0.75 -2.63 3.06
CA GLU A 46 2.06 -1.97 3.00
C GLU A 46 2.80 -2.25 1.69
N GLN A 47 2.81 -3.52 1.25
CA GLN A 47 3.42 -3.91 -0.02
C GLN A 47 2.67 -3.32 -1.22
N GLY A 48 1.34 -3.24 -1.14
CA GLY A 48 0.52 -2.58 -2.16
C GLY A 48 0.80 -1.08 -2.27
N ILE A 49 0.97 -0.39 -1.14
CA ILE A 49 1.36 1.02 -1.10
C ILE A 49 2.74 1.21 -1.74
N GLN A 50 3.73 0.41 -1.33
CA GLN A 50 5.08 0.47 -1.92
C GLN A 50 5.05 0.26 -3.44
N ALA A 51 4.14 -0.58 -3.94
CA ALA A 51 3.96 -0.81 -5.37
C ALA A 51 3.44 0.43 -6.09
N LEU A 52 2.41 1.08 -5.55
CA LEU A 52 1.92 2.34 -6.11
C LEU A 52 2.98 3.44 -6.07
N GLU A 53 3.79 3.51 -5.01
CA GLU A 53 4.89 4.48 -4.90
C GLU A 53 5.96 4.24 -5.97
N LYS A 54 6.39 2.98 -6.19
CA LYS A 54 7.32 2.62 -7.28
C LYS A 54 6.74 2.91 -8.67
N ALA A 55 5.42 2.85 -8.79
CA ALA A 55 4.71 3.18 -10.02
C ALA A 55 4.55 4.70 -10.25
N GLY A 56 4.74 5.52 -9.21
CA GLY A 56 4.34 6.93 -9.21
C GLY A 56 2.82 7.09 -9.37
N LEU A 57 2.04 6.15 -8.85
CA LEU A 57 0.57 6.16 -8.90
C LEU A 57 -0.02 6.69 -7.59
N PRO A 58 -1.19 7.36 -7.64
CA PRO A 58 -1.85 7.86 -6.45
C PRO A 58 -2.29 6.73 -5.53
N LEU A 59 -2.24 6.98 -4.21
CA LEU A 59 -2.74 6.04 -3.21
C LEU A 59 -4.29 6.03 -3.19
N PRO A 60 -4.93 4.88 -2.99
CA PRO A 60 -6.39 4.79 -2.84
C PRO A 60 -6.80 5.22 -1.43
N VAL A 61 -6.78 6.54 -1.18
CA VAL A 61 -6.98 7.16 0.14
C VAL A 61 -8.20 6.61 0.87
N ASN A 62 -9.36 6.55 0.21
CA ASN A 62 -10.60 6.07 0.83
C ASN A 62 -10.52 4.61 1.28
N THR A 63 -9.92 3.74 0.47
CA THR A 63 -9.74 2.32 0.80
C THR A 63 -8.77 2.17 1.98
N LEU A 64 -7.64 2.89 1.96
CA LEU A 64 -6.66 2.82 3.03
C LEU A 64 -7.19 3.42 4.34
N LYS A 65 -8.05 4.43 4.27
CA LYS A 65 -8.76 4.96 5.44
C LYS A 65 -9.69 3.92 6.06
N GLN A 66 -10.51 3.23 5.26
CA GLN A 66 -11.35 2.13 5.75
C GLN A 66 -10.55 1.01 6.40
N VAL A 67 -9.37 0.70 5.85
CA VAL A 67 -8.45 -0.27 6.45
C VAL A 67 -7.92 0.24 7.78
N ALA A 68 -7.49 1.50 7.87
CA ALA A 68 -7.05 2.11 9.12
C ALA A 68 -8.15 2.09 10.20
N ASP A 69 -9.38 2.44 9.84
CA ASP A 69 -10.54 2.39 10.75
C ASP A 69 -10.75 0.96 11.29
N LYS A 70 -10.69 -0.05 10.41
CA LYS A 70 -10.79 -1.46 10.81
C LYS A 70 -9.63 -1.86 11.74
N LYS A 71 -8.41 -1.40 11.47
CA LYS A 71 -7.24 -1.65 12.32
C LYS A 71 -7.42 -1.04 13.71
N MET A 72 -7.98 0.17 13.81
CA MET A 72 -8.31 0.80 15.10
C MET A 72 -9.31 -0.03 15.90
N LEU A 73 -10.37 -0.53 15.25
CA LEU A 73 -11.37 -1.39 15.90
C LEU A 73 -10.78 -2.73 16.40
N MET A 74 -9.72 -3.21 15.75
CA MET A 74 -9.00 -4.43 16.14
C MET A 74 -7.90 -4.17 17.19
N GLY A 75 -7.74 -2.92 17.66
CA GLY A 75 -6.66 -2.55 18.58
C GLY A 75 -5.27 -2.48 17.93
N GLN A 76 -5.18 -2.56 16.60
CA GLN A 76 -3.94 -2.52 15.83
C GLN A 76 -3.52 -1.07 15.57
N TYR A 77 -3.31 -0.30 16.64
CA TYR A 77 -3.15 1.15 16.58
C TYR A 77 -1.89 1.62 15.86
N GLN A 78 -0.79 0.88 15.96
CA GLN A 78 0.46 1.22 15.27
C GLN A 78 0.29 1.13 13.74
N GLU A 79 -0.36 0.08 13.25
CA GLU A 79 -0.66 -0.08 11.82
C GLU A 79 -1.67 0.96 11.33
N ALA A 80 -2.70 1.24 12.13
CA ALA A 80 -3.68 2.29 11.83
C ALA A 80 -3.01 3.67 11.71
N TYR A 81 -2.14 4.03 12.67
CA TYR A 81 -1.38 5.26 12.65
C TYR A 81 -0.52 5.38 11.38
N ALA A 82 0.23 4.33 11.05
CA ALA A 82 1.09 4.32 9.87
C ALA A 82 0.29 4.57 8.58
N LEU A 83 -0.87 3.92 8.42
CA LEU A 83 -1.75 4.12 7.27
C LEU A 83 -2.31 5.55 7.20
N LEU A 84 -2.81 6.08 8.32
CA LEU A 84 -3.37 7.43 8.39
C LEU A 84 -2.33 8.51 8.06
N ALA A 85 -1.11 8.37 8.59
CA ALA A 85 0.00 9.25 8.26
C ALA A 85 0.37 9.16 6.78
N LYS A 86 0.39 7.95 6.21
CA LYS A 86 0.74 7.72 4.80
C LYS A 86 -0.26 8.36 3.83
N ILE A 87 -1.55 8.40 4.19
CA ILE A 87 -2.60 9.03 3.38
C ILE A 87 -2.84 10.51 3.71
N GLY A 88 -2.04 11.09 4.61
CA GLY A 88 -2.13 12.50 4.98
C GLY A 88 -3.29 12.86 5.92
N ASP A 89 -3.92 11.88 6.59
CA ASP A 89 -4.93 12.15 7.63
C ASP A 89 -4.25 12.46 8.97
N GLU A 90 -3.50 13.56 9.01
CA GLU A 90 -2.61 13.93 10.12
C GLU A 90 -3.38 14.09 11.44
N LYS A 91 -4.58 14.67 11.39
CA LYS A 91 -5.42 14.88 12.58
C LYS A 91 -5.79 13.55 13.22
N MET A 92 -6.25 12.58 12.42
CA MET A 92 -6.62 11.27 12.94
C MET A 92 -5.38 10.47 13.35
N ALA A 93 -4.29 10.53 12.58
CA ALA A 93 -3.04 9.89 12.96
C ALA A 93 -2.56 10.38 14.34
N GLU A 94 -2.57 11.70 14.57
CA GLU A 94 -2.15 12.26 15.85
C GLU A 94 -3.10 11.89 16.99
N PHE A 95 -4.40 11.82 16.74
CA PHE A 95 -5.38 11.31 17.70
C PHE A 95 -5.07 9.87 18.11
N VAL A 96 -4.81 8.98 17.15
CA VAL A 96 -4.48 7.58 17.43
C VAL A 96 -3.21 7.48 18.27
N ARG A 97 -2.16 8.22 17.87
CA ARG A 97 -0.87 8.24 18.57
C ARG A 97 -1.03 8.66 20.04
N LYS A 98 -1.75 9.76 20.31
CA LYS A 98 -1.85 10.32 21.67
C LYS A 98 -2.69 9.45 22.63
N ASN A 99 -3.71 8.76 22.11
CA ASN A 99 -4.68 8.08 22.96
C ASN A 99 -4.42 6.57 23.09
N PHE A 100 -3.73 5.94 22.14
CA PHE A 100 -3.63 4.47 22.09
C PHE A 100 -2.20 3.93 21.92
N MET A 101 -1.21 4.79 21.66
CA MET A 101 0.20 4.39 21.51
C MET A 101 1.02 5.03 22.62
N GLN A 102 1.16 4.33 23.76
CA GLN A 102 1.98 4.73 24.91
C GLN A 102 3.19 3.83 25.05
#